data_AF-A0A351TC82-F1
#
_entry.id   AF-A0A351TC82-F1
#
_cell.length_a   1.000
_cell.length_b   1.000
_cell.length_c   1.000
_cell.angle_alpha   90.00
_cell.angle_beta   90.00
_cell.angle_gamma   90.00
#
_symmetry.space_group_name_H-M   'P 1'
#
loop_
_entity.id
_entity.type
_entity.pdbx_description
1 polymer ?
#
loop_
_entity_poly.entity_id
_entity_poly.type
_entity_poly.pdbx_seq_one_letter_code
_entity_poly.pdbx_strand_id
1 'polypeptide(L)'
;MNEETMKKIIYLRDNFKKAFQNKNIAKLVYFKTENELHISLDTGSIIIFELNDDLYRQIALLKFYNDMNKDVLSSGEIYYVDVRII
;
A
#
# COMPACT_ATOMS: atom_id res chain seq x y z
N MET A 1 -19.04 -4.65 -6.38
CA MET A 1 -17.69 -5.18 -6.07
C MET A 1 -17.82 -6.68 -6.07
N ASN A 2 -17.00 -7.43 -6.81
CA ASN A 2 -17.08 -8.89 -6.79
C ASN A 2 -16.37 -9.45 -5.54
N GLU A 3 -16.66 -10.69 -5.16
CA GLU A 3 -16.13 -11.31 -3.95
C GLU A 3 -14.59 -11.44 -3.99
N GLU A 4 -14.02 -11.65 -5.17
CA GLU A 4 -12.59 -11.80 -5.39
C GLU A 4 -11.82 -10.50 -5.14
N THR A 5 -12.29 -9.37 -5.66
CA THR A 5 -11.71 -8.04 -5.41
C THR A 5 -11.71 -7.75 -3.91
N MET A 6 -12.80 -8.06 -3.21
CA MET A 6 -12.85 -7.84 -1.77
C MET A 6 -11.82 -8.70 -1.02
N LYS A 7 -11.64 -9.96 -1.42
CA LYS A 7 -10.59 -10.84 -0.87
C LYS A 7 -9.19 -10.25 -1.07
N LYS A 8 -8.91 -9.72 -2.27
CA LYS A 8 -7.64 -9.04 -2.58
C LYS A 8 -7.42 -7.78 -1.73
N ILE A 9 -8.44 -6.95 -1.56
CA ILE A 9 -8.37 -5.75 -0.71
C ILE A 9 -8.08 -6.11 0.75
N ILE A 10 -8.79 -7.12 1.29
CA ILE A 10 -8.57 -7.61 2.67
C ILE A 10 -7.16 -8.17 2.82
N TYR A 11 -6.73 -9.02 1.88
CA TYR A 11 -5.39 -9.59 1.86
C TYR A 11 -4.31 -8.49 1.86
N LEU A 12 -4.44 -7.50 0.98
CA LEU A 12 -3.48 -6.41 0.88
C LEU A 12 -3.43 -5.60 2.18
N ARG A 13 -4.58 -5.20 2.73
CA ARG A 13 -4.66 -4.48 4.01
C ARG A 13 -3.98 -5.26 5.14
N ASP A 14 -4.28 -6.55 5.26
CA ASP A 14 -3.79 -7.36 6.38
C ASP A 14 -2.29 -7.62 6.27
N ASN A 15 -1.77 -7.88 5.07
CA ASN A 15 -0.34 -8.04 4.86
C ASN A 15 0.43 -6.72 4.97
N PHE A 16 -0.16 -5.59 4.54
CA PHE A 16 0.39 -4.27 4.78
C PHE A 16 0.57 -4.03 6.29
N LYS A 17 -0.47 -4.24 7.11
CA LYS A 17 -0.39 -4.05 8.56
C LYS A 17 0.64 -4.98 9.22
N LYS A 18 0.78 -6.22 8.72
CA LYS A 18 1.82 -7.15 9.19
C LYS A 18 3.22 -6.66 8.87
N ALA A 19 3.44 -6.11 7.67
CA ALA A 19 4.74 -5.63 7.21
C ALA A 19 5.14 -4.29 7.85
N PHE A 20 4.17 -3.43 8.15
CA PHE A 20 4.36 -2.06 8.63
C PHE A 20 3.65 -1.82 9.97
N GLN A 21 4.13 -2.49 11.02
CA GLN A 21 3.49 -2.46 12.35
C GLN A 21 3.49 -1.07 13.01
N ASN A 22 4.41 -0.19 12.61
CA ASN A 22 4.53 1.18 13.12
C ASN A 22 3.87 2.23 12.20
N LYS A 23 3.04 1.81 11.22
CA LYS A 23 2.34 2.72 10.31
C LYS A 23 0.84 2.59 10.50
N ASN A 24 0.19 3.73 10.74
CA ASN A 24 -1.25 3.80 10.84
C ASN A 24 -1.87 4.13 9.48
N ILE A 25 -2.95 3.43 9.14
CA ILE A 25 -3.73 3.68 7.94
C ILE A 25 -4.82 4.71 8.29
N ALA A 26 -4.75 5.88 7.68
CA ALA A 26 -5.77 6.93 7.79
C ALA A 26 -7.00 6.59 6.94
N LYS A 27 -6.79 6.10 5.72
CA LYS A 27 -7.86 5.85 4.74
C LYS A 27 -7.49 4.74 3.77
N LEU A 28 -8.50 3.99 3.34
CA LEU A 28 -8.42 3.04 2.22
C LEU A 28 -9.42 3.46 1.15
N VAL A 29 -8.98 3.59 -0.10
CA VAL A 29 -9.84 3.93 -1.23
C VAL A 29 -9.60 2.95 -2.35
N TYR A 30 -10.66 2.29 -2.80
CA TYR A 30 -10.63 1.40 -3.95
C TYR A 30 -11.09 2.15 -5.21
N PHE A 31 -10.21 2.19 -6.21
CA PHE A 31 -10.45 2.80 -7.50
C PHE A 31 -10.83 1.72 -8.50
N LYS A 32 -12.14 1.63 -8.80
CA LYS A 32 -12.70 0.51 -9.55
C LYS A 32 -12.25 0.45 -11.01
N THR A 33 -12.09 1.61 -11.66
CA THR A 33 -11.75 1.69 -13.08
C THR A 33 -10.31 1.21 -13.31
N GLU A 34 -9.42 1.61 -12.42
CA GLU A 34 -7.99 1.30 -12.43
C GLU A 34 -7.68 -0.03 -11.74
N ASN A 35 -8.65 -0.58 -11.00
CA ASN A 35 -8.49 -1.74 -10.13
C ASN A 35 -7.32 -1.59 -9.14
N GLU A 36 -7.25 -0.40 -8.52
CA GLU A 36 -6.21 -0.03 -7.57
C GLU A 36 -6.76 0.11 -6.15
N LEU A 37 -5.91 -0.18 -5.16
CA LEU A 37 -6.15 0.19 -3.77
C LEU A 37 -5.15 1.26 -3.33
N HIS A 38 -5.67 2.40 -2.91
CA HIS A 38 -4.88 3.48 -2.33
C HIS A 38 -4.96 3.40 -0.80
N ILE A 39 -3.79 3.32 -0.16
CA ILE A 39 -3.64 3.32 1.30
C ILE A 39 -3.03 4.67 1.71
N SER A 40 -3.83 5.52 2.35
CA SER A 40 -3.33 6.77 2.94
C SER A 40 -2.87 6.50 4.37
N LEU A 41 -1.69 6.99 4.72
CA LEU A 41 -1.12 6.93 6.07
C LEU A 41 -1.40 8.22 6.84
N ASP A 42 -1.35 8.14 8.18
CA ASP A 42 -1.49 9.32 9.06
C ASP A 42 -0.36 10.35 8.84
N THR A 43 0.78 9.91 8.31
CA THR A 43 1.91 10.78 7.92
C THR A 43 1.65 11.60 6.67
N GLY A 44 0.53 11.36 5.97
CA GLY A 44 0.15 12.06 4.74
C GLY A 44 0.53 11.33 3.45
N SER A 45 1.34 10.26 3.52
CA SER A 45 1.72 9.46 2.36
C SER A 45 0.54 8.66 1.79
N ILE A 46 0.41 8.62 0.46
CA ILE A 46 -0.55 7.77 -0.26
C ILE A 46 0.20 6.68 -1.00
N ILE A 47 -0.16 5.42 -0.75
CA ILE A 47 0.51 4.26 -1.35
C ILE A 47 -0.48 3.59 -2.31
N ILE A 48 -0.06 3.36 -3.55
CA ILE A 48 -0.92 2.88 -4.64
C ILE A 48 -0.53 1.45 -5.02
N PHE A 49 -1.47 0.52 -4.87
CA PHE A 49 -1.31 -0.89 -5.25
C PHE A 49 -2.24 -1.27 -6.39
N GLU A 50 -1.75 -2.05 -7.35
CA GLU A 50 -2.58 -2.64 -8.40
C GLU A 50 -3.07 -4.04 -8.00
N LEU A 51 -4.38 -4.26 -8.02
CA LEU A 51 -5.00 -5.51 -7.57
C LEU A 51 -4.95 -6.66 -8.59
N ASN A 52 -4.52 -6.39 -9.82
CA ASN A 52 -4.30 -7.42 -10.84
C ASN A 52 -2.90 -8.03 -10.79
N ASP A 53 -1.96 -7.37 -10.14
CA ASP A 53 -0.57 -7.81 -10.06
C ASP A 53 -0.29 -8.59 -8.76
N ASP A 54 0.94 -9.10 -8.62
CA ASP A 54 1.40 -9.81 -7.44
C ASP A 54 1.47 -8.86 -6.23
N LEU A 55 0.46 -8.97 -5.37
CA LEU A 55 0.32 -8.18 -4.14
C LEU A 55 1.46 -8.47 -3.15
N TYR A 56 1.97 -9.70 -3.09
CA TYR A 56 3.06 -10.06 -2.20
C TYR A 56 4.35 -9.38 -2.65
N ARG A 57 4.64 -9.41 -3.95
CA ARG A 57 5.77 -8.70 -4.56
C ARG A 57 5.69 -7.19 -4.30
N GLN A 58 4.54 -6.57 -4.51
CA GLN A 58 4.36 -5.13 -4.29
C GLN A 58 4.62 -4.76 -2.82
N ILE A 59 4.06 -5.50 -1.85
CA ILE A 59 4.32 -5.24 -0.42
C ILE A 59 5.82 -5.39 -0.10
N ALA A 60 6.48 -6.41 -0.65
CA ALA A 60 7.90 -6.63 -0.46
C ALA A 60 8.76 -5.49 -1.04
N LEU A 61 8.44 -5.00 -2.24
CA LEU A 61 9.13 -3.86 -2.86
C LEU A 61 8.96 -2.57 -2.05
N LEU A 62 7.74 -2.29 -1.60
CA LEU A 62 7.50 -1.14 -0.71
C LEU A 62 8.32 -1.24 0.57
N LYS A 63 8.37 -2.43 1.18
CA LYS A 63 9.15 -2.67 2.41
C LYS A 63 10.64 -2.46 2.15
N PHE A 64 11.16 -3.02 1.07
CA PHE A 64 12.55 -2.83 0.67
C PHE A 64 12.88 -1.35 0.46
N TYR A 65 12.05 -0.62 -0.29
CA TYR A 65 12.21 0.82 -0.50
C TYR A 65 12.18 1.60 0.83
N ASN A 66 11.22 1.31 1.71
CA ASN A 66 11.12 1.96 3.01
C ASN A 66 12.35 1.71 3.88
N ASP A 67 12.81 0.46 3.94
CA ASP A 67 13.94 0.05 4.78
C ASP A 67 15.27 0.63 4.25
N MET A 68 15.45 0.69 2.92
CA MET A 68 16.62 1.35 2.29
C MET A 68 16.66 2.85 2.54
N ASN A 69 15.50 3.50 2.66
CA ASN A 69 15.38 4.95 2.84
C ASN A 69 15.10 5.34 4.30
N LYS A 70 15.59 4.54 5.26
CA LYS A 70 15.53 4.84 6.71
C LYS A 70 14.11 5.10 7.22
N ASP A 71 13.17 4.25 6.84
CA ASP A 71 11.77 4.33 7.26
C ASP A 71 11.05 5.58 6.74
N VAL A 72 11.28 5.90 5.46
CA VAL A 72 10.81 7.14 4.83
C VAL A 72 9.30 7.35 4.90
N LEU A 73 8.48 6.29 5.00
CA LEU A 73 7.03 6.41 5.17
C LEU A 73 6.63 7.04 6.52
N SER A 74 7.55 7.09 7.49
CA SER A 74 7.37 7.81 8.77
C SER A 74 7.71 9.29 8.69
N SER A 75 8.46 9.72 7.68
CA SER A 75 9.00 11.09 7.60
C SER A 75 7.93 12.15 7.28
N GLY A 76 6.85 11.75 6.60
CA GLY A 76 5.89 12.68 6.01
C GLY A 76 6.44 13.46 4.79
N GLU A 77 7.68 13.19 4.37
CA GLU A 77 8.32 13.85 3.22
C GLU A 77 7.86 13.29 1.88
N ILE A 78 7.34 12.05 1.87
CA ILE A 78 6.80 11.41 0.68
C ILE A 78 5.29 11.58 0.64
N TYR A 79 4.80 12.27 -0.38
CA TYR A 79 3.38 12.45 -0.62
C TYR A 79 2.73 11.21 -1.26
N TYR A 80 3.41 10.57 -2.21
CA TYR A 80 2.89 9.38 -2.88
C TYR A 80 3.98 8.34 -3.18
N VAL A 81 3.59 7.07 -3.13
CA VAL A 81 4.41 5.93 -3.54
C VAL A 81 3.58 5.05 -4.47
N ASP A 82 4.00 4.95 -5.73
CA ASP A 82 3.41 4.04 -6.70
C ASP A 82 4.23 2.75 -6.74
N VAL A 83 3.69 1.69 -6.15
CA VAL A 83 4.43 0.43 -5.95
C VAL A 83 4.53 -0.41 -7.23
N ARG A 84 3.88 0.01 -8.32
CA ARG A 84 3.89 -0.66 -9.62
C ARG A 84 5.21 -0.45 -10.37
N ILE A 85 5.90 0.65 -10.09
CA ILE A 85 7.08 1.12 -10.82
C ILE A 85 8.36 1.20 -9.97
N ILE A 86 8.32 0.73 -8.71
CA ILE A 86 9.50 0.66 -7.83
C ILE A 86 10.47 -0.42 -8.30
#